data_AF-A0A2T2UL33-F1
#
_entry.id   AF-A0A2T2UL33-F1
#
_cell.length_a   1.000
_cell.length_b   1.000
_cell.length_c   1.000
_cell.angle_alpha   90.00
_cell.angle_beta   90.00
_cell.angle_gamma   90.00
#
_symmetry.space_group_name_H-M   'P 1'
#
loop_
_entity.id
_entity.type
_entity.pdbx_description
1 polymer ?
#
loop_
_entity_poly.entity_id
_entity_poly.type
_entity_poly.pdbx_seq_one_letter_code
_entity_poly.pdbx_strand_id
1 'polypeptide(L)'
;KSEGVLSETLCFHAQQAAEKAIKAVLLAEERSFPYTHDLQQLLERLPDKVTVPSFVQEAVELTKYAVLSRYPADLAPVDDEEHRRAVQWAEATVAWAEKHVDAVKERDDDG
;
A
#
# COMPACT_ATOMS: atom_id res chain seq x y z
N LYS A 1 -15.68 20.82 14.47
CA LYS A 1 -14.20 20.86 14.52
C LYS A 1 -13.71 19.41 14.63
N SER A 2 -13.72 18.63 13.54
CA SER A 2 -13.41 17.18 13.60
C SER A 2 -13.01 16.51 12.28
N GLU A 3 -13.43 17.01 11.11
CA GLU A 3 -13.32 16.23 9.86
C GLU A 3 -11.87 16.02 9.35
N GLY A 4 -11.01 17.05 9.36
CA GLY A 4 -9.63 16.91 8.84
C GLY A 4 -8.77 15.88 9.59
N VAL A 5 -8.92 15.77 10.92
CA VAL A 5 -8.16 14.82 11.75
C VAL A 5 -8.57 13.36 11.47
N LEU A 6 -9.84 13.15 11.09
CA LEU A 6 -10.34 11.82 10.71
C LEU A 6 -9.76 11.39 9.35
N SER A 7 -9.77 12.28 8.35
CA SER A 7 -9.27 11.97 6.99
C SER A 7 -7.78 11.62 6.96
N GLU A 8 -6.95 12.31 7.74
CA GLU A 8 -5.51 12.02 7.86
C GLU A 8 -5.25 10.63 8.43
N THR A 9 -5.97 10.26 9.49
CA THR A 9 -5.85 8.93 10.12
C THR A 9 -6.28 7.83 9.14
N LEU A 10 -7.32 8.07 8.36
CA LEU A 10 -7.79 7.12 7.36
C LEU A 10 -6.79 6.97 6.20
N CYS A 11 -6.19 8.05 5.70
CA CYS A 11 -5.15 7.97 4.68
C CYS A 11 -3.89 7.26 5.18
N PHE A 12 -3.52 7.43 6.44
CA PHE A 12 -2.44 6.66 7.08
C PHE A 12 -2.76 5.16 7.10
N HIS A 13 -3.98 4.78 7.47
CA HIS A 13 -4.39 3.37 7.44
C HIS A 13 -4.44 2.80 6.02
N ALA A 14 -4.88 3.60 5.03
CA ALA A 14 -4.83 3.22 3.62
C ALA A 14 -3.39 2.96 3.16
N GLN A 15 -2.45 3.85 3.49
CA GLN A 15 -1.03 3.65 3.20
C GLN A 15 -0.51 2.37 3.86
N GLN A 16 -0.80 2.15 5.15
CA GLN A 16 -0.33 0.97 5.86
C GLN A 16 -0.91 -0.34 5.32
N ALA A 17 -2.14 -0.32 4.82
CA ALA A 17 -2.76 -1.47 4.16
C ALA A 17 -2.05 -1.80 2.83
N ALA A 18 -1.82 -0.80 1.98
CA ALA A 18 -1.07 -0.97 0.73
C ALA A 18 0.37 -1.46 0.99
N GLU A 19 1.06 -0.87 1.97
CA GLU A 19 2.43 -1.25 2.35
C GLU A 19 2.53 -2.73 2.74
N LYS A 20 1.62 -3.19 3.62
CA LYS A 20 1.61 -4.57 4.08
C LYS A 20 1.23 -5.55 2.97
N ALA A 21 0.30 -5.17 2.10
CA ALA A 21 -0.08 -5.97 0.93
C ALA A 21 1.12 -6.18 -0.02
N ILE A 22 1.86 -5.13 -0.36
CA ILE A 22 3.06 -5.23 -1.21
C ILE A 22 4.14 -6.07 -0.51
N LYS A 23 4.34 -5.88 0.80
CA LYS A 23 5.27 -6.70 1.59
C LYS A 23 4.87 -8.18 1.63
N ALA A 24 3.58 -8.49 1.66
CA ALA A 24 3.10 -9.87 1.59
C ALA A 24 3.47 -10.54 0.25
N VAL A 25 3.32 -9.81 -0.87
CA VAL A 25 3.77 -10.31 -2.19
C VAL A 25 5.27 -10.54 -2.21
N LEU A 26 6.07 -9.61 -1.67
CA LEU A 26 7.53 -9.80 -1.55
C LEU A 26 7.89 -11.04 -0.73
N LEU A 27 7.22 -11.28 0.40
CA LEU A 27 7.45 -12.47 1.22
C LEU A 27 7.05 -13.76 0.50
N ALA A 28 5.90 -13.78 -0.18
CA ALA A 28 5.47 -14.93 -0.97
C ALA A 28 6.47 -15.24 -2.10
N GLU A 29 7.12 -14.21 -2.64
CA GLU A 29 8.17 -14.34 -3.65
C GLU A 29 9.58 -14.53 -3.07
N GLU A 30 9.68 -14.82 -1.78
CA GLU A 30 10.93 -15.04 -1.03
C GLU A 30 11.95 -13.87 -1.18
N ARG A 31 11.44 -12.65 -1.33
CA ARG A 31 12.23 -11.41 -1.41
C ARG A 31 12.26 -10.70 -0.07
N SER A 32 13.46 -10.32 0.35
CA SER A 32 13.64 -9.40 1.48
C SER A 32 13.42 -7.95 1.05
N PHE A 33 13.00 -7.11 2.00
CA PHE A 33 12.78 -5.69 1.79
C PHE A 33 13.38 -4.86 2.95
N PRO A 34 13.81 -3.61 2.68
CA PRO A 34 14.32 -2.74 3.72
C PRO A 34 13.22 -2.25 4.67
N TYR A 35 13.62 -1.74 5.83
CA TYR A 35 12.72 -1.02 6.72
C TYR A 35 12.39 0.36 6.12
N THR A 36 11.39 0.40 5.25
CA THR A 36 10.88 1.60 4.57
C THR A 36 9.36 1.59 4.53
N HIS A 37 8.78 2.79 4.46
CA HIS A 37 7.36 3.04 4.18
C HIS A 37 7.13 3.55 2.75
N ASP A 38 8.20 3.66 1.97
CA ASP A 38 8.16 4.08 0.57
C ASP A 38 7.67 2.92 -0.30
N LEU A 39 6.48 3.09 -0.88
CA LEU A 39 5.85 2.06 -1.69
C LEU A 39 6.56 1.86 -3.03
N GLN A 40 7.14 2.92 -3.63
CA GLN A 40 7.91 2.81 -4.86
C GLN A 40 9.12 1.90 -4.64
N GLN A 41 9.85 2.12 -3.54
CA GLN A 41 11.00 1.29 -3.19
C GLN A 41 10.62 -0.17 -2.92
N LEU A 42 9.41 -0.45 -2.43
CA LEU A 42 8.92 -1.82 -2.25
C LEU A 42 8.58 -2.46 -3.61
N LEU A 43 7.88 -1.74 -4.48
CA LEU A 43 7.51 -2.23 -5.81
C LEU A 43 8.74 -2.55 -6.68
N GLU A 44 9.78 -1.74 -6.61
CA GLU A 44 11.06 -1.97 -7.32
C GLU A 44 11.80 -3.24 -6.89
N ARG A 45 11.42 -3.86 -5.77
CA ARG A 45 12.00 -5.12 -5.29
C ARG A 45 11.22 -6.36 -5.73
N LEU A 46 10.03 -6.17 -6.30
CA LEU A 46 9.27 -7.28 -6.86
C LEU A 46 10.07 -7.89 -8.02
N PRO A 47 10.12 -9.23 -8.13
CA PRO A 47 10.80 -9.87 -9.24
C PRO A 47 10.03 -9.64 -10.54
N ASP A 48 10.73 -9.59 -11.68
CA ASP A 48 10.16 -9.29 -13.00
C ASP A 48 8.98 -10.16 -13.43
N LYS A 49 8.84 -11.37 -12.84
CA LYS A 49 7.71 -12.28 -13.09
C LYS A 49 6.39 -11.78 -12.46
N VAL A 50 6.45 -10.89 -11.47
CA VAL A 50 5.27 -10.31 -10.82
C VAL A 50 4.77 -9.15 -11.67
N THR A 51 3.59 -9.32 -12.28
CA THR A 51 2.95 -8.23 -13.01
C THR A 51 2.25 -7.29 -12.02
N VAL A 52 2.74 -6.06 -11.93
CA VAL A 52 2.16 -5.01 -11.08
C VAL A 52 1.11 -4.23 -11.89
N PRO A 53 -0.18 -4.25 -11.50
CA PRO A 53 -1.21 -3.46 -12.16
C PRO A 53 -0.98 -1.95 -12.02
N SER A 54 -1.47 -1.16 -12.96
CA SER A 54 -1.32 0.31 -12.95
C SER A 54 -1.88 0.96 -11.68
N PHE A 55 -3.02 0.48 -11.17
CA PHE A 55 -3.61 1.00 -9.93
C PHE A 55 -2.73 0.75 -8.69
N VAL A 56 -1.88 -0.29 -8.70
CA VAL A 56 -0.90 -0.53 -7.62
C VAL A 56 0.29 0.41 -7.78
N GLN A 57 0.69 0.72 -9.02
CA GLN A 57 1.71 1.74 -9.27
C GLN A 57 1.23 3.13 -8.82
N GLU A 58 -0.03 3.46 -9.06
CA GLU A 58 -0.64 4.71 -8.58
C GLU A 58 -0.72 4.78 -7.05
N ALA A 59 -0.87 3.63 -6.37
CA ALA A 59 -0.89 3.57 -4.91
C ALA A 59 0.39 4.12 -4.26
N VAL A 60 1.49 4.30 -5.01
CA VAL A 60 2.72 4.96 -4.56
C VAL A 60 2.47 6.35 -3.97
N GLU A 61 1.44 7.06 -4.45
CA GLU A 61 0.99 8.34 -3.91
C GLU A 61 0.63 8.28 -2.42
N LEU A 62 0.26 7.10 -1.91
CA LEU A 62 -0.02 6.89 -0.48
C LEU A 62 1.22 7.08 0.39
N THR A 63 2.44 7.02 -0.17
CA THR A 63 3.70 7.17 0.57
C THR A 63 3.75 8.47 1.38
N LYS A 64 3.10 9.55 0.90
CA LYS A 64 3.02 10.83 1.63
C LYS A 64 2.27 10.73 2.96
N TYR A 65 1.45 9.69 3.12
CA TYR A 65 0.69 9.37 4.34
C TYR A 65 1.37 8.33 5.22
N ALA A 66 2.61 7.94 4.93
CA ALA A 66 3.34 6.90 5.66
C ALA A 66 3.55 7.19 7.15
N VAL A 67 3.53 8.47 7.52
CA VAL A 67 3.71 8.91 8.89
C VAL A 67 2.55 9.81 9.29
N LEU A 68 1.93 9.52 10.43
CA LEU A 68 1.05 10.47 11.10
C LEU A 68 1.92 11.64 11.58
N SER A 69 1.77 12.82 10.97
CA SER A 69 2.40 14.02 11.51
C SER A 69 1.90 14.24 12.93
N ARG A 70 2.83 14.47 13.87
CA ARG A 70 2.46 14.84 15.25
C ARG A 70 1.79 16.21 15.32
N TYR A 71 1.87 17.00 14.25
CA TYR A 71 1.23 18.30 14.11
C TYR A 71 0.40 18.33 12.83
N PRO A 72 -0.95 18.26 12.94
CA PRO A 72 -1.86 18.38 11.79
C PRO A 72 -1.70 19.71 11.04
N ALA A 73 -1.08 20.71 11.66
CA ALA A 73 -0.86 22.03 11.07
C ALA A 73 0.15 22.05 9.92
N ASP A 74 1.03 21.04 9.84
CA ASP A 74 2.06 20.95 8.79
C ASP A 74 1.59 20.14 7.57
N LEU A 75 0.42 19.50 7.65
CA LEU A 75 -0.18 18.76 6.55
C LEU A 75 -1.22 19.65 5.85
N ALA A 76 -1.20 19.62 4.52
CA ALA A 76 -2.31 20.17 3.76
C ALA A 76 -3.58 19.38 4.15
N PRO A 77 -4.72 20.05 4.37
CA PRO A 77 -5.96 19.35 4.68
C PRO A 77 -6.30 18.39 3.54
N VAL A 78 -6.44 17.11 3.88
CA VAL A 78 -6.88 16.06 2.94
C VAL A 78 -8.35 16.33 2.60
N ASP A 79 -8.65 16.50 1.31
CA ASP A 79 -10.04 16.60 0.87
C ASP A 79 -10.70 15.22 0.78
N ASP A 80 -12.04 15.20 0.76
CA ASP A 80 -12.80 13.95 0.73
C ASP A 80 -12.50 13.09 -0.49
N GLU A 81 -12.11 13.70 -1.61
CA GLU A 81 -11.83 13.00 -2.86
C GLU A 81 -10.47 12.31 -2.84
N GLU A 82 -9.48 12.96 -2.25
CA GLU A 82 -8.18 12.41 -1.98
C GLU A 82 -8.26 11.27 -0.97
N HIS A 83 -9.06 11.42 0.09
CA HIS A 83 -9.33 10.35 1.04
C HIS A 83 -9.98 9.13 0.37
N ARG A 84 -11.03 9.33 -0.44
CA ARG A 84 -11.69 8.23 -1.16
C ARG A 84 -10.74 7.51 -2.11
N ARG A 85 -9.94 8.25 -2.87
CA ARG A 85 -8.92 7.67 -3.76
C ARG A 85 -7.88 6.87 -2.98
N ALA A 86 -7.44 7.38 -1.83
CA ALA A 86 -6.49 6.67 -0.99
C ALA A 86 -7.02 5.30 -0.54
N VAL A 87 -8.28 5.24 -0.09
CA VAL A 87 -8.94 3.99 0.28
C VAL A 87 -9.08 3.05 -0.92
N GLN A 88 -9.50 3.55 -2.08
CA GLN A 88 -9.65 2.75 -3.30
C GLN A 88 -8.34 2.11 -3.74
N TRP A 89 -7.24 2.87 -3.74
CA TRP A 89 -5.92 2.33 -4.07
C TRP A 89 -5.48 1.27 -3.06
N ALA A 90 -5.73 1.49 -1.78
CA ALA A 90 -5.39 0.52 -0.74
C ALA A 90 -6.17 -0.79 -0.91
N GLU A 91 -7.50 -0.72 -1.08
CA GLU A 91 -8.37 -1.88 -1.29
C GLU A 91 -7.97 -2.66 -2.55
N ALA A 92 -7.72 -1.96 -3.67
CA ALA A 92 -7.30 -2.59 -4.91
C ALA A 92 -5.93 -3.27 -4.76
N THR A 93 -4.99 -2.66 -4.05
CA THR A 93 -3.66 -3.22 -3.77
C THR A 93 -3.76 -4.47 -2.90
N VAL A 94 -4.61 -4.45 -1.86
CA VAL A 94 -4.87 -5.63 -1.02
C VAL A 94 -5.45 -6.77 -1.84
N ALA A 95 -6.50 -6.50 -2.63
CA ALA A 95 -7.15 -7.53 -3.45
C ALA A 95 -6.21 -8.13 -4.51
N TRP A 96 -5.30 -7.32 -5.07
CA TRP A 96 -4.25 -7.83 -5.97
C TRP A 96 -3.26 -8.72 -5.22
N ALA A 97 -2.78 -8.28 -4.05
CA ALA A 97 -1.81 -9.02 -3.25
C ALA A 97 -2.37 -10.37 -2.77
N GLU A 98 -3.62 -10.41 -2.31
CA GLU A 98 -4.29 -11.65 -1.89
C GLU A 98 -4.32 -12.69 -3.02
N LYS A 99 -4.78 -12.28 -4.21
CA LYS A 99 -4.81 -13.15 -5.40
C LYS A 99 -3.42 -13.68 -5.76
N HIS A 100 -2.40 -12.83 -5.67
CA HIS A 100 -1.03 -13.23 -5.98
C HIS A 100 -0.50 -14.23 -4.95
N VAL A 101 -0.67 -13.95 -3.67
CA VAL A 101 -0.20 -14.80 -2.57
C VAL A 101 -0.88 -16.16 -2.61
N ASP A 102 -2.18 -16.21 -2.89
CA ASP A 102 -2.90 -17.48 -2.99
C ASP A 102 -2.45 -18.29 -4.21
N ALA A 103 -2.24 -17.64 -5.36
CA ALA A 103 -1.68 -18.31 -6.54
C ALA A 103 -0.26 -18.85 -6.33
N VAL A 104 0.55 -18.22 -5.48
CA VAL A 104 1.89 -18.75 -5.11
C VAL A 104 1.74 -19.98 -4.23
N LYS A 105 0.88 -19.95 -3.20
CA LYS A 105 0.66 -21.11 -2.32
C LYS A 105 0.17 -22.34 -3.07
N GLU A 106 -0.78 -22.17 -4.00
CA GLU A 106 -1.30 -23.27 -4.82
C GLU A 106 -0.20 -23.95 -5.66
N ARG A 107 0.81 -23.18 -6.10
CA ARG A 107 1.95 -23.72 -6.86
C ARG A 107 2.93 -24.50 -5.99
N ASP A 108 3.06 -24.13 -4.72
CA ASP A 108 3.98 -24.76 -3.78
C ASP A 108 3.38 -26.04 -3.17
N ASP A 109 2.05 -26.13 -3.07
CA ASP A 109 1.34 -27.31 -2.55
C ASP A 109 1.27 -28.49 -3.56
N ASP A 110 1.46 -28.22 -4.85
CA ASP A 110 1.44 -29.22 -5.95
C ASP A 110 2.81 -29.89 -6.21
N GLY A 111 3.85 -29.56 -5.42
CA GLY A 111 5.23 -30.07 -5.56
C GLY A 111 5.67 -31.05 -4.49
#